data_AF-S0FC32-F1
#
_entry.id   AF-S0FC32-F1
#
_cell.length_a   1.000
_cell.length_b   1.000
_cell.length_c   1.000
_cell.angle_alpha   90.00
_cell.angle_beta   90.00
_cell.angle_gamma   90.00
#
_symmetry.space_group_name_H-M   'P 1'
#
loop_
_entity.id
_entity.type
_entity.pdbx_description
1 polymer ?
#
loop_
_entity_poly.entity_id
_entity_poly.type
_entity_poly.pdbx_seq_one_letter_code
_entity_poly.pdbx_strand_id
1 'polypeptide(L)'
;LYYMPLPEIDLDEAKVEIVRLKHLIEFNGTKENPVRGIHLQGLTFKHTARTFMENKEQLLRSDWTMYQGGAIVFNGAEECSVENCEFDHLGGNTIFVNNYNRYLTVRGCYIHHSGANGIVFVGDPDMVRSPLFRYGNQNYETMDMTPGPLGDNYPQDCWVDDCLITMTGRDEKQTAPVQISMSQRIRVSHCSIYDVPRAGININEGTFGGHIIEFCDVFNTVLETGDHGSFNSWGRDRFWTPDVVTISDQVALHPDMQYWDVLEPNVLRYNRWRCDHGWDVDLDDGSSFYRIYCNLLLNGGLKMREGYDRVATNNIILNNSLHPHVWVRNSDDVFKHNIVFTAYKPAVMNSALGESDRWGKELDYNLFATGQAAMRKFAAHGADAHSVSADPLFVNPGQGDFRVRPESPAFKIGFRNFDMTDFGVKSEKLKKLARTPDIPEIVLQIQDEVSAEYTWLGAVLKEVKGEELSAYGAKFSQASMALDRVPAESEAYKLGLRSGDLLLSFGGKEISTAASFKQLLEEYARKSGELLVMRNQKEMVVKLAAFRGEMQPVER
;
A
#
# COMPACT_ATOMS: atom_id res chain seq x y z
N LEU A 1 -13.24 10.88 -38.63
CA LEU A 1 -12.71 11.40 -37.34
C LEU A 1 -13.22 12.83 -37.21
N TYR A 2 -13.77 13.22 -36.07
CA TYR A 2 -14.12 14.63 -35.80
C TYR A 2 -13.20 15.10 -34.67
N TYR A 3 -12.56 16.25 -34.83
CA TYR A 3 -11.69 16.87 -33.84
C TYR A 3 -11.99 18.36 -33.79
N MET A 4 -12.13 18.90 -32.57
CA MET A 4 -12.27 20.34 -32.34
C MET A 4 -10.89 20.86 -31.91
N PRO A 5 -10.20 21.66 -32.75
CA PRO A 5 -8.85 22.12 -32.46
C PRO A 5 -8.85 23.08 -31.27
N LEU A 6 -7.76 23.05 -30.49
CA LEU A 6 -7.45 24.13 -29.56
C LEU A 6 -7.24 25.45 -30.34
N PRO A 7 -7.48 26.63 -29.73
CA PRO A 7 -7.38 27.92 -30.42
C PRO A 7 -6.07 28.16 -31.17
N GLU A 8 -4.97 27.58 -30.69
CA GLU A 8 -3.63 27.70 -31.23
C GLU A 8 -3.29 26.68 -32.34
N ILE A 9 -4.18 25.72 -32.63
CA ILE A 9 -3.94 24.68 -33.64
C ILE A 9 -4.61 25.07 -34.96
N ASP A 10 -3.79 25.37 -35.96
CA ASP A 10 -4.22 25.42 -37.36
C ASP A 10 -4.29 24.00 -37.93
N LEU A 11 -5.50 23.53 -38.26
CA LEU A 11 -5.71 22.19 -38.79
C LEU A 11 -5.16 21.99 -40.20
N ASP A 12 -5.03 23.07 -40.99
CA ASP A 12 -4.48 22.97 -42.34
C ASP A 12 -2.97 22.74 -42.32
N GLU A 13 -2.29 23.11 -41.23
CA GLU A 13 -0.85 22.91 -41.01
C GLU A 13 -0.53 21.77 -40.01
N ALA A 14 -1.53 21.25 -39.31
CA ALA A 14 -1.34 20.25 -38.26
C ALA A 14 -0.92 18.89 -38.81
N LYS A 15 0.08 18.27 -38.16
CA LYS A 15 0.37 16.85 -38.35
C LYS A 15 -0.60 16.01 -37.52
N VAL A 16 -1.49 15.28 -38.18
CA VAL A 16 -2.43 14.36 -37.54
C VAL A 16 -1.97 12.92 -37.70
N GLU A 17 -1.68 12.24 -36.59
CA GLU A 17 -1.28 10.84 -36.56
C GLU A 17 -2.38 9.97 -35.95
N ILE A 18 -2.64 8.80 -36.53
CA ILE A 18 -3.60 7.82 -36.02
C ILE A 18 -2.85 6.53 -35.73
N VAL A 19 -3.10 5.95 -34.56
CA VAL A 19 -2.43 4.74 -34.10
C VAL A 19 -3.32 3.53 -34.27
N ARG A 20 -2.74 2.41 -34.72
CA ARG A 20 -3.45 1.14 -34.93
C ARG A 20 -2.90 -0.02 -34.12
N LEU A 21 -1.57 -0.08 -33.96
CA LEU A 21 -0.90 -1.19 -33.28
C LEU A 21 -0.90 -0.95 -31.76
N LYS A 22 -1.21 -1.99 -30.99
CA LYS A 22 -1.10 -1.99 -29.52
C LYS A 22 0.32 -2.29 -29.08
N HIS A 23 0.99 -3.18 -29.82
CA HIS A 23 2.35 -3.64 -29.55
C HIS A 23 3.25 -3.25 -30.72
N LEU A 24 4.49 -2.87 -30.40
CA LEU A 24 5.53 -2.54 -31.39
C LEU A 24 6.50 -3.70 -31.57
N ILE A 25 6.86 -4.36 -30.47
CA ILE A 25 7.78 -5.50 -30.46
C ILE A 25 7.27 -6.56 -29.49
N GLU A 26 7.23 -7.82 -29.95
CA GLU A 26 6.92 -8.97 -29.10
C GLU A 26 8.04 -10.00 -29.20
N PHE A 27 8.53 -10.43 -28.04
CA PHE A 27 9.43 -11.56 -27.89
C PHE A 27 8.65 -12.71 -27.29
N ASN A 28 8.40 -13.75 -28.09
CA ASN A 28 7.54 -14.88 -27.74
C ASN A 28 8.35 -16.18 -27.77
N GLY A 29 8.87 -16.58 -26.61
CA GLY A 29 9.49 -17.87 -26.33
C GLY A 29 8.72 -18.65 -25.25
N THR A 30 9.35 -19.70 -24.74
CA THR A 30 8.89 -20.48 -23.57
C THR A 30 10.05 -20.74 -22.63
N LYS A 31 9.81 -21.37 -21.47
CA LYS A 31 10.89 -21.86 -20.60
C LYS A 31 11.85 -22.81 -21.33
N GLU A 32 11.32 -23.73 -22.13
CA GLU A 32 12.10 -24.75 -22.84
C GLU A 32 12.88 -24.17 -24.03
N ASN A 33 12.33 -23.12 -24.66
CA ASN A 33 12.94 -22.45 -25.79
C ASN A 33 12.77 -20.92 -25.67
N PRO A 34 13.56 -20.27 -24.80
CA PRO A 34 13.39 -18.85 -24.55
C PRO A 34 14.03 -18.01 -25.65
N VAL A 35 13.52 -16.79 -25.84
CA VAL A 35 14.22 -15.75 -26.60
C VAL A 35 15.43 -15.28 -25.77
N ARG A 36 16.63 -15.29 -26.35
CA ARG A 36 17.86 -15.00 -25.60
C ARG A 36 18.68 -13.87 -26.21
N GLY A 37 19.30 -13.05 -25.36
CA GLY A 37 20.36 -12.12 -25.75
C GLY A 37 19.93 -10.99 -26.69
N ILE A 38 18.69 -10.51 -26.55
CA ILE A 38 18.20 -9.37 -27.32
C ILE A 38 18.32 -8.08 -26.51
N HIS A 39 18.99 -7.09 -27.08
CA HIS A 39 19.26 -5.81 -26.43
C HIS A 39 18.75 -4.65 -27.28
N LEU A 40 17.76 -3.92 -26.76
CA LEU A 40 17.21 -2.71 -27.38
C LEU A 40 17.87 -1.49 -26.74
N GLN A 41 18.64 -0.72 -27.50
CA GLN A 41 19.44 0.37 -26.93
C GLN A 41 19.27 1.69 -27.68
N GLY A 42 19.03 2.77 -26.94
CA GLY A 42 19.01 4.14 -27.48
C GLY A 42 17.87 4.41 -28.46
N LEU A 43 16.79 3.62 -28.40
CA LEU A 43 15.63 3.74 -29.27
C LEU A 43 14.55 4.63 -28.64
N THR A 44 13.74 5.26 -29.48
CA THR A 44 12.53 5.95 -29.06
C THR A 44 11.31 5.22 -29.59
N PHE A 45 10.43 4.80 -28.68
CA PHE A 45 9.17 4.15 -28.98
C PHE A 45 8.03 5.13 -28.76
N LYS A 46 7.24 5.38 -29.80
CA LYS A 46 6.11 6.32 -29.73
C LYS A 46 4.84 5.67 -30.19
N HIS A 47 3.73 6.13 -29.63
CA HIS A 47 2.38 5.93 -30.17
C HIS A 47 1.97 4.46 -30.31
N THR A 48 1.22 3.95 -29.32
CA THR A 48 0.44 2.70 -29.45
C THR A 48 -1.04 2.94 -29.21
N ALA A 49 -1.89 2.05 -29.74
CA ALA A 49 -3.34 2.13 -29.56
C ALA A 49 -3.70 1.94 -28.08
N ARG A 50 -4.77 2.61 -27.64
CA ARG A 50 -5.24 2.52 -26.27
C ARG A 50 -5.78 1.13 -25.92
N THR A 51 -5.53 0.69 -24.69
CA THR A 51 -5.92 -0.65 -24.20
C THR A 51 -6.98 -0.63 -23.09
N PHE A 52 -7.46 0.55 -22.66
CA PHE A 52 -8.29 0.71 -21.46
C PHE A 52 -9.65 -0.02 -21.46
N MET A 53 -10.15 -0.49 -22.61
CA MET A 53 -11.37 -1.31 -22.70
C MET A 53 -11.09 -2.81 -22.86
N GLU A 54 -9.81 -3.19 -22.84
CA GLU A 54 -9.31 -4.55 -23.01
C GLU A 54 -8.64 -5.07 -21.74
N ASN A 55 -8.64 -4.29 -20.67
CA ASN A 55 -8.12 -4.65 -19.36
C ASN A 55 -9.05 -5.67 -18.65
N LYS A 56 -8.94 -6.94 -19.03
CA LYS A 56 -9.85 -8.01 -18.57
C LYS A 56 -9.18 -9.09 -17.73
N GLU A 57 -7.86 -9.16 -17.75
CA GLU A 57 -7.15 -10.22 -17.05
C GLU A 57 -7.11 -9.93 -15.56
N GLN A 58 -7.57 -10.91 -14.77
CA GLN A 58 -7.59 -10.81 -13.32
C GLN A 58 -6.22 -11.20 -12.76
N LEU A 59 -5.71 -10.39 -11.84
CA LEU A 59 -4.59 -10.77 -10.99
C LEU A 59 -5.09 -11.41 -9.69
N LEU A 60 -4.20 -12.04 -8.93
CA LEU A 60 -4.56 -12.68 -7.67
C LEU A 60 -5.17 -11.65 -6.72
N ARG A 61 -6.47 -11.82 -6.47
CA ARG A 61 -7.29 -11.01 -5.56
C ARG A 61 -7.04 -9.49 -5.66
N SER A 62 -6.70 -9.02 -6.85
CA SER A 62 -6.49 -7.60 -7.11
C SER A 62 -7.81 -6.85 -7.17
N ASP A 63 -7.77 -5.55 -6.86
CA ASP A 63 -8.92 -4.66 -7.00
C ASP A 63 -9.13 -4.17 -8.44
N TRP A 64 -8.23 -4.54 -9.37
CA TRP A 64 -8.38 -4.25 -10.79
C TRP A 64 -7.98 -5.42 -11.69
N THR A 65 -8.37 -5.27 -12.94
CA THR A 65 -7.97 -6.11 -14.07
C THR A 65 -6.98 -5.37 -14.96
N MET A 66 -6.23 -6.12 -15.75
CA MET A 66 -5.20 -5.55 -16.62
C MET A 66 -5.28 -6.07 -18.05
N TYR A 67 -4.68 -5.32 -18.96
CA TYR A 67 -4.40 -5.81 -20.30
C TYR A 67 -3.06 -6.57 -20.30
N GLN A 68 -3.05 -7.83 -20.73
CA GLN A 68 -1.86 -8.69 -20.76
C GLN A 68 -1.03 -8.45 -22.03
N GLY A 69 -0.51 -7.23 -22.16
CA GLY A 69 0.29 -6.79 -23.30
C GLY A 69 0.82 -5.38 -23.07
N GLY A 70 1.68 -4.90 -23.96
CA GLY A 70 2.32 -3.59 -23.88
C GLY A 70 3.05 -3.23 -25.17
N ALA A 71 3.58 -2.01 -25.26
CA ALA A 71 4.32 -1.60 -26.46
C ALA A 71 5.51 -2.51 -26.76
N ILE A 72 6.18 -3.02 -25.72
CA ILE A 72 7.14 -4.12 -25.80
C ILE A 72 6.66 -5.26 -24.90
N VAL A 73 6.61 -6.48 -25.45
CA VAL A 73 6.26 -7.69 -24.70
C VAL A 73 7.44 -8.64 -24.65
N PHE A 74 7.77 -9.14 -23.45
CA PHE A 74 8.67 -10.26 -23.23
C PHE A 74 7.88 -11.41 -22.61
N ASN A 75 7.75 -12.52 -23.34
CA ASN A 75 7.12 -13.74 -22.88
C ASN A 75 8.07 -14.90 -23.14
N GLY A 76 8.67 -15.51 -22.11
CA GLY A 76 9.66 -16.57 -22.31
C GLY A 76 11.01 -16.05 -22.79
N ALA A 77 11.66 -15.14 -22.05
CA ALA A 77 12.96 -14.56 -22.44
C ALA A 77 14.04 -14.69 -21.36
N GLU A 78 15.31 -14.78 -21.79
CA GLU A 78 16.48 -14.81 -20.90
C GLU A 78 17.54 -13.81 -21.36
N GLU A 79 18.19 -13.13 -20.41
CA GLU A 79 19.37 -12.28 -20.68
C GLU A 79 19.11 -11.18 -21.73
N CYS A 80 17.89 -10.65 -21.76
CA CYS A 80 17.52 -9.53 -22.64
C CYS A 80 17.66 -8.18 -21.91
N SER A 81 17.74 -7.08 -22.66
CA SER A 81 17.70 -5.75 -22.06
C SER A 81 17.03 -4.67 -22.91
N VAL A 82 16.52 -3.65 -22.22
CA VAL A 82 16.02 -2.40 -22.79
C VAL A 82 16.77 -1.26 -22.10
N GLU A 83 17.62 -0.57 -22.84
CA GLU A 83 18.63 0.33 -22.27
C GLU A 83 18.65 1.70 -22.92
N ASN A 84 18.63 2.75 -22.10
CA ASN A 84 18.75 4.15 -22.55
C ASN A 84 17.68 4.53 -23.60
N CYS A 85 16.51 3.88 -23.55
CA CYS A 85 15.41 4.11 -24.47
C CYS A 85 14.44 5.18 -23.94
N GLU A 86 13.66 5.76 -24.84
CA GLU A 86 12.58 6.68 -24.52
C GLU A 86 11.24 6.09 -24.97
N PHE A 87 10.23 6.21 -24.13
CA PHE A 87 8.87 5.78 -24.39
C PHE A 87 7.92 6.95 -24.22
N ASP A 88 7.28 7.34 -25.31
CA ASP A 88 6.59 8.62 -25.43
C ASP A 88 5.16 8.40 -25.97
N HIS A 89 4.15 8.73 -25.15
CA HIS A 89 2.73 8.66 -25.53
C HIS A 89 2.28 7.28 -26.07
N LEU A 90 2.58 6.22 -25.33
CA LEU A 90 2.04 4.88 -25.60
C LEU A 90 0.60 4.77 -25.09
N GLY A 91 -0.27 4.02 -25.77
CA GLY A 91 -1.69 3.96 -25.41
C GLY A 91 -2.05 3.00 -24.27
N GLY A 92 -1.13 2.13 -23.86
CA GLY A 92 -1.35 1.10 -22.85
C GLY A 92 -0.15 0.91 -21.95
N ASN A 93 0.14 -0.33 -21.53
CA ASN A 93 1.35 -0.63 -20.78
C ASN A 93 2.60 -0.38 -21.65
N THR A 94 3.71 0.03 -21.03
CA THR A 94 4.94 0.34 -21.77
C THR A 94 5.75 -0.92 -22.06
N ILE A 95 6.18 -1.63 -21.02
CA ILE A 95 6.90 -2.90 -21.12
C ILE A 95 6.13 -3.93 -20.31
N PHE A 96 5.77 -5.05 -20.94
CA PHE A 96 5.04 -6.14 -20.31
C PHE A 96 5.90 -7.41 -20.30
N VAL A 97 6.20 -7.92 -19.11
CA VAL A 97 7.05 -9.08 -18.86
C VAL A 97 6.15 -10.20 -18.34
N ASN A 98 5.80 -11.11 -19.24
CA ASN A 98 4.78 -12.14 -19.05
C ASN A 98 5.40 -13.51 -18.81
N ASN A 99 4.86 -14.28 -17.87
CA ASN A 99 5.25 -15.66 -17.62
C ASN A 99 6.78 -15.80 -17.42
N TYR A 100 7.39 -16.90 -17.85
CA TYR A 100 8.82 -17.14 -17.70
C TYR A 100 9.69 -16.01 -18.28
N ASN A 101 10.46 -15.32 -17.44
CA ASN A 101 11.57 -14.45 -17.87
C ASN A 101 12.70 -14.51 -16.86
N ARG A 102 13.97 -14.49 -17.29
CA ARG A 102 15.15 -14.46 -16.41
C ARG A 102 16.14 -13.38 -16.82
N TYR A 103 16.65 -12.65 -15.83
CA TYR A 103 17.73 -11.68 -16.06
C TYR A 103 17.41 -10.59 -17.08
N LEU A 104 16.12 -10.23 -17.22
CA LEU A 104 15.70 -9.08 -18.04
C LEU A 104 16.08 -7.80 -17.31
N THR A 105 16.76 -6.89 -18.02
CA THR A 105 17.15 -5.58 -17.48
C THR A 105 16.48 -4.44 -18.23
N VAL A 106 15.77 -3.56 -17.54
CA VAL A 106 15.31 -2.27 -18.06
C VAL A 106 16.11 -1.17 -17.36
N ARG A 107 16.95 -0.45 -18.11
CA ARG A 107 17.90 0.50 -17.51
C ARG A 107 17.99 1.83 -18.24
N GLY A 108 18.15 2.93 -17.51
CA GLY A 108 18.42 4.24 -18.13
C GLY A 108 17.26 4.77 -18.97
N CYS A 109 16.05 4.22 -18.82
CA CYS A 109 14.93 4.52 -19.69
C CYS A 109 14.12 5.73 -19.19
N TYR A 110 13.59 6.51 -20.13
CA TYR A 110 12.63 7.57 -19.86
C TYR A 110 11.25 7.15 -20.36
N ILE A 111 10.32 6.86 -19.45
CA ILE A 111 8.95 6.48 -19.77
C ILE A 111 8.03 7.64 -19.38
N HIS A 112 7.29 8.17 -20.34
CA HIS A 112 6.35 9.26 -20.10
C HIS A 112 5.08 9.22 -20.94
N HIS A 113 4.00 9.70 -20.32
CA HIS A 113 2.69 9.82 -20.97
C HIS A 113 2.09 8.51 -21.47
N SER A 114 2.45 7.38 -20.86
CA SER A 114 1.85 6.08 -21.18
C SER A 114 0.41 5.98 -20.67
N GLY A 115 -0.46 5.38 -21.47
CA GLY A 115 -1.89 5.26 -21.21
C GLY A 115 -2.19 4.39 -19.99
N ALA A 116 -1.39 3.36 -19.73
CA ALA A 116 -1.52 2.48 -18.56
C ALA A 116 -0.20 2.38 -17.77
N ASN A 117 0.21 1.19 -17.35
CA ASN A 117 1.39 0.97 -16.51
C ASN A 117 2.71 1.30 -17.24
N GLY A 118 3.78 1.53 -16.47
CA GLY A 118 5.14 1.60 -17.01
C GLY A 118 5.68 0.20 -17.33
N ILE A 119 6.31 -0.43 -16.35
CA ILE A 119 6.93 -1.75 -16.47
C ILE A 119 6.13 -2.74 -15.61
N VAL A 120 5.69 -3.82 -16.23
CA VAL A 120 4.78 -4.79 -15.64
C VAL A 120 5.43 -6.17 -15.62
N PHE A 121 5.47 -6.82 -14.47
CA PHE A 121 5.89 -8.21 -14.30
C PHE A 121 4.69 -9.03 -13.84
N VAL A 122 4.28 -10.02 -14.62
CA VAL A 122 3.13 -10.89 -14.33
C VAL A 122 3.49 -12.32 -14.66
N GLY A 123 3.44 -13.19 -13.65
CA GLY A 123 3.60 -14.63 -13.84
C GLY A 123 2.33 -15.36 -14.25
N ASP A 124 2.50 -16.64 -14.55
CA ASP A 124 1.42 -17.55 -14.86
C ASP A 124 0.63 -17.92 -13.59
N PRO A 125 -0.69 -17.64 -13.52
CA PRO A 125 -1.51 -18.01 -12.37
C PRO A 125 -1.58 -19.52 -12.11
N ASP A 126 -1.32 -20.37 -13.12
CA ASP A 126 -1.27 -21.83 -12.94
C ASP A 126 -0.07 -22.26 -12.08
N MET A 127 0.90 -21.36 -11.85
CA MET A 127 2.03 -21.62 -10.94
C MET A 127 1.67 -21.38 -9.47
N VAL A 128 0.51 -20.81 -9.19
CA VAL A 128 0.07 -20.43 -7.85
C VAL A 128 -0.84 -21.51 -7.27
N ARG A 129 -0.65 -21.85 -6.00
CA ARG A 129 -1.47 -22.86 -5.32
C ARG A 129 -2.70 -22.23 -4.70
N SER A 130 -3.85 -22.89 -4.87
CA SER A 130 -5.16 -22.42 -4.38
C SER A 130 -5.45 -20.94 -4.69
N PRO A 131 -5.28 -20.49 -5.97
CA PRO A 131 -5.42 -19.09 -6.31
C PRO A 131 -6.89 -18.65 -6.19
N LEU A 132 -7.08 -17.38 -5.83
CA LEU A 132 -8.36 -16.71 -5.89
C LEU A 132 -8.20 -15.44 -6.74
N PHE A 133 -9.21 -15.15 -7.57
CA PHE A 133 -9.23 -13.97 -8.46
C PHE A 133 -10.31 -12.96 -8.06
N ARG A 134 -10.74 -13.02 -6.81
CA ARG A 134 -11.72 -12.09 -6.22
C ARG A 134 -11.47 -11.94 -4.74
N TYR A 135 -11.87 -10.80 -4.20
CA TYR A 135 -11.92 -10.58 -2.76
C TYR A 135 -12.94 -11.54 -2.11
N GLY A 136 -12.51 -12.32 -1.12
CA GLY A 136 -13.38 -13.29 -0.46
C GLY A 136 -12.70 -14.20 0.56
N ASN A 137 -13.42 -15.16 1.10
CA ASN A 137 -12.84 -16.07 2.09
C ASN A 137 -11.99 -17.15 1.42
N GLN A 138 -10.90 -17.55 2.08
CA GLN A 138 -10.20 -18.78 1.71
C GLN A 138 -10.94 -20.01 2.25
N ASN A 139 -10.82 -21.14 1.55
CA ASN A 139 -11.24 -22.45 2.06
C ASN A 139 -10.06 -23.23 2.64
N TYR A 140 -9.83 -23.10 3.94
CA TYR A 140 -8.73 -23.77 4.64
C TYR A 140 -8.84 -25.31 4.66
N GLU A 141 -10.04 -25.88 4.50
CA GLU A 141 -10.24 -27.34 4.52
C GLU A 141 -9.68 -28.02 3.26
N THR A 142 -9.70 -27.32 2.12
CA THR A 142 -9.30 -27.86 0.82
C THR A 142 -8.07 -27.17 0.23
N MET A 143 -7.48 -26.23 0.95
CA MET A 143 -6.31 -25.47 0.52
C MET A 143 -5.09 -26.39 0.37
N ASP A 144 -4.32 -26.20 -0.68
CA ASP A 144 -3.02 -26.86 -0.82
C ASP A 144 -2.02 -26.24 0.15
N MET A 145 -1.53 -27.03 1.10
CA MET A 145 -0.60 -26.61 2.16
C MET A 145 0.88 -26.77 1.76
N THR A 146 1.19 -27.17 0.53
CA THR A 146 2.57 -27.36 0.06
C THR A 146 3.26 -26.00 -0.13
N PRO A 147 4.39 -25.70 0.56
CA PRO A 147 5.10 -24.45 0.36
C PRO A 147 5.64 -24.31 -1.07
N GLY A 148 5.65 -23.06 -1.55
CA GLY A 148 6.15 -22.66 -2.85
C GLY A 148 5.20 -22.91 -4.03
N PRO A 149 5.63 -22.49 -5.24
CA PRO A 149 4.82 -22.58 -6.44
C PRO A 149 4.62 -24.01 -6.95
N LEU A 150 3.74 -24.17 -7.93
CA LEU A 150 3.58 -25.40 -8.73
C LEU A 150 4.68 -25.58 -9.80
N GLY A 151 5.30 -24.48 -10.21
CA GLY A 151 6.39 -24.44 -11.18
C GLY A 151 7.10 -23.10 -11.15
N ASP A 152 7.76 -22.71 -12.24
CA ASP A 152 8.61 -21.53 -12.32
C ASP A 152 8.32 -20.64 -13.55
N ASN A 153 7.12 -20.77 -14.13
CA ASN A 153 6.65 -20.01 -15.29
C ASN A 153 6.23 -18.57 -14.92
N TYR A 154 7.16 -17.81 -14.35
CA TYR A 154 6.98 -16.42 -13.93
C TYR A 154 8.25 -15.60 -14.11
N PRO A 155 8.16 -14.25 -14.10
CA PRO A 155 9.35 -13.40 -14.12
C PRO A 155 10.16 -13.57 -12.84
N GLN A 156 11.46 -13.79 -12.99
CA GLN A 156 12.38 -13.99 -11.87
C GLN A 156 13.75 -13.37 -12.16
N ASP A 157 14.38 -12.78 -11.14
CA ASP A 157 15.71 -12.17 -11.26
C ASP A 157 15.78 -11.08 -12.35
N CYS A 158 14.73 -10.25 -12.46
CA CYS A 158 14.68 -9.12 -13.39
C CYS A 158 14.96 -7.79 -12.68
N TRP A 159 15.49 -6.81 -13.43
CA TRP A 159 15.95 -5.53 -12.91
C TRP A 159 15.32 -4.34 -13.63
N VAL A 160 14.92 -3.35 -12.85
CA VAL A 160 14.64 -1.98 -13.30
C VAL A 160 15.64 -1.06 -12.58
N ASP A 161 16.55 -0.42 -13.30
CA ASP A 161 17.59 0.45 -12.71
C ASP A 161 17.68 1.79 -13.43
N ASP A 162 17.85 2.90 -12.70
CA ASP A 162 18.11 4.21 -13.30
C ASP A 162 17.04 4.62 -14.33
N CYS A 163 15.76 4.41 -14.03
CA CYS A 163 14.66 4.79 -14.92
C CYS A 163 13.90 6.02 -14.39
N LEU A 164 13.56 6.94 -15.29
CA LEU A 164 12.62 8.03 -15.02
C LEU A 164 11.26 7.62 -15.57
N ILE A 165 10.27 7.43 -14.70
CA ILE A 165 8.92 6.99 -15.08
C ILE A 165 7.91 8.01 -14.56
N THR A 166 7.24 8.72 -15.46
CA THR A 166 6.33 9.81 -15.06
C THR A 166 5.10 9.87 -15.93
N MET A 167 3.98 10.37 -15.40
CA MET A 167 2.75 10.56 -16.18
C MET A 167 2.29 9.28 -16.89
N THR A 168 2.49 8.12 -16.28
CA THR A 168 1.83 6.87 -16.68
C THR A 168 0.38 6.87 -16.18
N GLY A 169 -0.47 6.00 -16.73
CA GLY A 169 -1.89 5.97 -16.38
C GLY A 169 -2.69 7.16 -16.91
N ARG A 170 -2.35 7.65 -18.11
CA ARG A 170 -3.08 8.76 -18.75
C ARG A 170 -4.53 8.40 -19.07
N ASP A 171 -4.77 7.15 -19.46
CA ASP A 171 -6.08 6.64 -19.85
C ASP A 171 -6.62 5.65 -18.78
N GLU A 172 -5.80 4.72 -18.30
CA GLU A 172 -6.12 3.76 -17.23
C GLU A 172 -5.64 4.26 -15.86
N LYS A 173 -6.54 4.36 -14.88
CA LYS A 173 -6.23 4.96 -13.56
C LYS A 173 -5.84 3.96 -12.48
N GLN A 174 -6.29 2.70 -12.59
CA GLN A 174 -5.86 1.61 -11.72
C GLN A 174 -4.54 1.02 -12.25
N THR A 175 -3.44 1.75 -12.06
CA THR A 175 -2.13 1.42 -12.63
C THR A 175 -1.00 1.68 -11.65
N ALA A 176 0.22 1.24 -11.98
CA ALA A 176 1.46 1.63 -11.35
C ALA A 176 2.59 1.76 -12.40
N PRO A 177 3.48 2.75 -12.28
CA PRO A 177 4.75 2.81 -13.02
C PRO A 177 5.54 1.51 -12.99
N VAL A 178 5.60 0.85 -11.83
CA VAL A 178 6.11 -0.52 -11.71
C VAL A 178 5.08 -1.39 -11.02
N GLN A 179 4.59 -2.40 -11.75
CA GLN A 179 3.61 -3.37 -11.28
C GLN A 179 4.27 -4.75 -11.22
N ILE A 180 4.17 -5.41 -10.07
CA ILE A 180 4.72 -6.76 -9.84
C ILE A 180 3.59 -7.67 -9.39
N SER A 181 3.42 -8.79 -10.07
CA SER A 181 2.50 -9.86 -9.68
C SER A 181 3.06 -11.23 -10.06
N MET A 182 2.87 -12.23 -9.20
CA MET A 182 3.27 -13.62 -9.39
C MET A 182 4.71 -13.70 -9.91
N SER A 183 5.64 -13.04 -9.25
CA SER A 183 7.02 -12.85 -9.71
C SER A 183 7.99 -13.02 -8.55
N GLN A 184 9.28 -13.25 -8.79
CA GLN A 184 10.25 -13.44 -7.71
C GLN A 184 11.53 -12.63 -7.92
N ARG A 185 12.11 -12.06 -6.85
CA ARG A 185 13.41 -11.35 -6.91
C ARG A 185 13.50 -10.26 -7.99
N ILE A 186 12.38 -9.58 -8.24
CA ILE A 186 12.37 -8.34 -9.04
C ILE A 186 13.02 -7.23 -8.22
N ARG A 187 14.03 -6.56 -8.80
CA ARG A 187 14.71 -5.44 -8.15
C ARG A 187 14.47 -4.14 -8.91
N VAL A 188 14.01 -3.13 -8.17
CA VAL A 188 13.77 -1.78 -8.67
C VAL A 188 14.74 -0.86 -7.93
N SER A 189 15.62 -0.20 -8.68
CA SER A 189 16.67 0.61 -8.08
C SER A 189 16.89 1.94 -8.78
N HIS A 190 17.22 2.98 -8.02
CA HIS A 190 17.57 4.30 -8.58
C HIS A 190 16.54 4.84 -9.57
N CYS A 191 15.25 4.61 -9.32
CA CYS A 191 14.18 5.10 -10.18
C CYS A 191 13.57 6.39 -9.61
N SER A 192 13.33 7.37 -10.48
CA SER A 192 12.53 8.55 -10.13
C SER A 192 11.13 8.36 -10.71
N ILE A 193 10.11 8.33 -9.85
CA ILE A 193 8.74 7.97 -10.23
C ILE A 193 7.76 9.00 -9.70
N TYR A 194 7.03 9.70 -10.58
CA TYR A 194 6.11 10.76 -10.14
C TYR A 194 5.04 11.16 -11.16
N ASP A 195 4.05 11.91 -10.70
CA ASP A 195 2.87 12.39 -11.45
C ASP A 195 1.99 11.25 -11.95
N VAL A 196 1.51 10.42 -11.03
CA VAL A 196 0.80 9.18 -11.38
C VAL A 196 -0.53 9.08 -10.65
N PRO A 197 -1.56 8.50 -11.29
CA PRO A 197 -2.92 8.53 -10.75
C PRO A 197 -3.08 7.73 -9.46
N ARG A 198 -2.22 6.71 -9.24
CA ARG A 198 -2.25 5.75 -8.14
C ARG A 198 -0.85 5.54 -7.55
N ALA A 199 -0.49 4.34 -7.12
CA ALA A 199 0.79 4.03 -6.49
C ALA A 199 1.94 4.15 -7.50
N GLY A 200 3.13 4.50 -7.02
CA GLY A 200 4.33 4.55 -7.84
C GLY A 200 4.90 3.15 -8.10
N ILE A 201 4.98 2.33 -7.06
CA ILE A 201 5.39 0.92 -7.14
C ILE A 201 4.35 0.09 -6.42
N ASN A 202 3.86 -0.97 -7.09
CA ASN A 202 2.85 -1.86 -6.54
C ASN A 202 3.29 -3.34 -6.61
N ILE A 203 3.23 -4.02 -5.48
CA ILE A 203 3.33 -5.48 -5.36
C ILE A 203 1.92 -6.03 -5.14
N ASN A 204 1.38 -6.79 -6.10
CA ASN A 204 -0.03 -7.16 -6.13
C ASN A 204 -0.40 -8.24 -5.10
N GLU A 205 0.55 -9.10 -4.74
CA GLU A 205 0.41 -10.13 -3.72
C GLU A 205 1.81 -10.59 -3.26
N GLY A 206 1.92 -11.48 -2.27
CA GLY A 206 3.20 -11.92 -1.73
C GLY A 206 3.92 -12.97 -2.59
N THR A 207 3.23 -13.61 -3.54
CA THR A 207 3.88 -14.55 -4.49
C THR A 207 4.94 -13.84 -5.35
N PHE A 208 6.19 -14.28 -5.44
CA PHE A 208 6.89 -15.27 -4.61
C PHE A 208 8.00 -14.64 -3.77
N GLY A 209 7.96 -13.31 -3.62
CA GLY A 209 8.82 -12.55 -2.72
C GLY A 209 10.23 -12.31 -3.23
N GLY A 210 11.10 -11.90 -2.31
CA GLY A 210 12.50 -11.56 -2.56
C GLY A 210 12.69 -10.25 -3.33
N HIS A 211 11.63 -9.44 -3.48
CA HIS A 211 11.72 -8.17 -4.20
C HIS A 211 12.60 -7.18 -3.43
N ILE A 212 13.40 -6.40 -4.15
CA ILE A 212 14.26 -5.37 -3.56
C ILE A 212 13.94 -4.03 -4.22
N ILE A 213 13.49 -3.07 -3.43
CA ILE A 213 13.20 -1.71 -3.88
C ILE A 213 14.11 -0.77 -3.10
N GLU A 214 15.02 -0.11 -3.81
CA GLU A 214 16.06 0.69 -3.16
C GLU A 214 16.55 1.90 -3.94
N PHE A 215 16.93 2.96 -3.23
CA PHE A 215 17.44 4.20 -3.84
C PHE A 215 16.43 4.87 -4.78
N CYS A 216 15.13 4.56 -4.68
CA CYS A 216 14.10 5.21 -5.49
C CYS A 216 13.65 6.54 -4.87
N ASP A 217 13.23 7.47 -5.72
CA ASP A 217 12.60 8.75 -5.35
C ASP A 217 11.19 8.77 -5.93
N VAL A 218 10.19 8.49 -5.10
CA VAL A 218 8.81 8.26 -5.54
C VAL A 218 7.88 9.25 -4.86
N PHE A 219 7.22 10.09 -5.65
CA PHE A 219 6.43 11.20 -5.13
C PHE A 219 5.30 11.65 -6.06
N ASN A 220 4.40 12.51 -5.57
CA ASN A 220 3.23 12.98 -6.33
C ASN A 220 2.43 11.81 -6.93
N THR A 221 2.12 10.86 -6.04
CA THR A 221 1.37 9.62 -6.30
C THR A 221 -0.07 9.76 -5.79
N VAL A 222 -0.96 8.88 -6.25
CA VAL A 222 -2.36 8.81 -5.82
C VAL A 222 -3.13 10.11 -6.14
N LEU A 223 -2.92 10.65 -7.34
CA LEU A 223 -3.51 11.93 -7.77
C LEU A 223 -4.96 11.84 -8.24
N GLU A 224 -5.39 10.66 -8.67
CA GLU A 224 -6.71 10.45 -9.28
C GLU A 224 -7.46 9.24 -8.68
N THR A 225 -6.81 8.50 -7.78
CA THR A 225 -7.40 7.39 -7.02
C THR A 225 -7.32 7.68 -5.51
N GLY A 226 -7.54 6.66 -4.67
CA GLY A 226 -7.34 6.75 -3.21
C GLY A 226 -6.87 5.41 -2.65
N ASP A 227 -6.78 5.32 -1.32
CA ASP A 227 -6.50 4.08 -0.57
C ASP A 227 -5.23 3.33 -0.99
N HIS A 228 -4.15 4.08 -1.24
CA HIS A 228 -2.84 3.56 -1.62
C HIS A 228 -1.72 4.45 -1.09
N GLY A 229 -0.48 4.10 -1.43
CA GLY A 229 0.69 4.92 -1.15
C GLY A 229 1.66 5.10 -2.31
N SER A 230 2.75 5.82 -2.09
CA SER A 230 3.84 5.90 -3.08
C SER A 230 4.43 4.51 -3.35
N PHE A 231 4.58 3.72 -2.30
CA PHE A 231 4.64 2.27 -2.37
C PHE A 231 3.31 1.66 -1.91
N ASN A 232 2.82 0.63 -2.61
CA ASN A 232 1.68 -0.17 -2.20
C ASN A 232 2.01 -1.66 -2.28
N SER A 233 1.53 -2.46 -1.32
CA SER A 233 1.48 -3.89 -1.48
C SER A 233 0.22 -4.52 -0.91
N TRP A 234 -0.11 -5.68 -1.46
CA TRP A 234 -0.93 -6.67 -0.79
C TRP A 234 -0.13 -7.95 -0.55
N GLY A 235 -0.56 -8.73 0.43
CA GLY A 235 -0.17 -10.12 0.69
C GLY A 235 -1.41 -11.00 0.75
N ARG A 236 -2.35 -10.79 -0.19
CA ARG A 236 -3.58 -11.58 -0.35
C ARG A 236 -3.30 -12.97 -0.94
N ASP A 237 -2.29 -13.65 -0.40
CA ASP A 237 -1.86 -14.99 -0.80
C ASP A 237 -2.83 -16.06 -0.28
N ARG A 238 -2.51 -17.34 -0.49
CA ARG A 238 -3.44 -18.42 -0.14
C ARG A 238 -3.75 -18.47 1.36
N PHE A 239 -2.87 -18.00 2.23
CA PHE A 239 -3.09 -18.02 3.68
C PHE A 239 -4.15 -17.01 4.15
N TRP A 240 -4.40 -15.95 3.36
CA TRP A 240 -5.14 -14.77 3.81
C TRP A 240 -6.66 -14.89 3.59
N THR A 241 -7.44 -14.41 4.57
CA THR A 241 -8.88 -14.19 4.49
C THR A 241 -9.23 -12.83 5.13
N PRO A 242 -10.29 -12.13 4.69
CA PRO A 242 -10.66 -10.82 5.23
C PRO A 242 -10.98 -10.80 6.73
N ASP A 243 -11.39 -11.94 7.29
CA ASP A 243 -11.71 -12.04 8.70
C ASP A 243 -10.44 -12.23 9.53
N VAL A 244 -10.01 -11.16 10.21
CA VAL A 244 -8.76 -11.10 10.97
C VAL A 244 -8.68 -12.14 12.10
N VAL A 245 -9.83 -12.47 12.72
CA VAL A 245 -9.90 -13.52 13.75
C VAL A 245 -9.63 -14.88 13.13
N THR A 246 -10.27 -15.18 12.00
CA THR A 246 -10.08 -16.44 11.27
C THR A 246 -8.62 -16.62 10.82
N ILE A 247 -7.99 -15.64 10.16
CA ILE A 247 -6.56 -15.79 9.77
C ILE A 247 -5.66 -15.97 10.99
N SER A 248 -5.94 -15.29 12.10
CA SER A 248 -5.14 -15.42 13.32
C SER A 248 -5.24 -16.83 13.90
N ASP A 249 -6.43 -17.45 13.87
CA ASP A 249 -6.64 -18.82 14.33
C ASP A 249 -5.97 -19.83 13.40
N GLN A 250 -6.00 -19.61 12.08
CA GLN A 250 -5.35 -20.50 11.12
C GLN A 250 -3.83 -20.45 11.23
N VAL A 251 -3.24 -19.26 11.38
CA VAL A 251 -1.79 -19.13 11.60
C VAL A 251 -1.38 -19.73 12.95
N ALA A 252 -2.22 -19.64 13.98
CA ALA A 252 -1.94 -20.33 15.24
C ALA A 252 -1.91 -21.87 15.10
N LEU A 253 -2.71 -22.44 14.18
CA LEU A 253 -2.69 -23.87 13.83
C LEU A 253 -1.52 -24.24 12.92
N HIS A 254 -1.13 -23.34 12.01
CA HIS A 254 -0.05 -23.51 11.03
C HIS A 254 0.89 -22.30 11.04
N PRO A 255 1.84 -22.20 12.01
CA PRO A 255 2.62 -20.98 12.27
C PRO A 255 3.56 -20.50 11.17
N ASP A 256 3.72 -21.27 10.09
CA ASP A 256 4.55 -20.99 8.93
C ASP A 256 3.74 -20.64 7.67
N MET A 257 2.40 -20.68 7.71
CA MET A 257 1.57 -20.58 6.51
C MET A 257 1.66 -19.25 5.77
N GLN A 258 1.99 -18.17 6.47
CA GLN A 258 2.29 -16.86 5.90
C GLN A 258 3.51 -16.85 4.98
N TYR A 259 4.39 -17.86 5.06
CA TYR A 259 5.60 -17.98 4.23
C TYR A 259 5.44 -18.95 3.06
N TRP A 260 4.29 -19.62 2.91
CA TRP A 260 4.12 -20.64 1.89
C TRP A 260 4.18 -20.09 0.47
N ASP A 261 3.78 -18.83 0.26
CA ASP A 261 3.82 -18.19 -1.06
C ASP A 261 4.94 -17.15 -1.17
N VAL A 262 5.25 -16.41 -0.11
CA VAL A 262 6.38 -15.46 -0.06
C VAL A 262 7.65 -16.16 0.42
N LEU A 263 8.48 -16.61 -0.53
CA LEU A 263 9.62 -17.48 -0.25
C LEU A 263 10.82 -16.76 0.37
N GLU A 264 10.95 -15.47 0.09
CA GLU A 264 12.04 -14.62 0.52
C GLU A 264 11.48 -13.26 0.93
N PRO A 265 12.09 -12.55 1.90
CA PRO A 265 11.56 -11.30 2.37
C PRO A 265 11.62 -10.22 1.29
N ASN A 266 10.56 -9.42 1.19
CA ASN A 266 10.57 -8.21 0.40
C ASN A 266 11.32 -7.10 1.15
N VAL A 267 12.17 -6.34 0.47
CA VAL A 267 13.05 -5.34 1.06
C VAL A 267 12.77 -3.95 0.49
N LEU A 268 12.46 -3.00 1.37
CA LEU A 268 12.34 -1.58 1.04
C LEU A 268 13.45 -0.82 1.79
N ARG A 269 14.43 -0.27 1.08
CA ARG A 269 15.53 0.44 1.74
C ARG A 269 16.11 1.63 0.99
N TYR A 270 16.62 2.61 1.72
CA TYR A 270 17.30 3.77 1.10
C TYR A 270 16.42 4.51 0.08
N ASN A 271 15.10 4.49 0.22
CA ASN A 271 14.19 5.19 -0.67
C ASN A 271 13.70 6.50 -0.03
N ARG A 272 13.30 7.44 -0.88
CA ARG A 272 12.54 8.62 -0.50
C ARG A 272 11.12 8.51 -1.04
N TRP A 273 10.15 8.62 -0.15
CA TRP A 273 8.73 8.42 -0.43
C TRP A 273 7.94 9.67 -0.07
N ARG A 274 7.00 10.07 -0.92
CA ARG A 274 6.03 11.14 -0.63
C ARG A 274 4.68 10.91 -1.29
N CYS A 275 3.67 10.58 -0.51
CA CYS A 275 2.28 10.55 -0.96
C CYS A 275 1.48 11.67 -0.30
N ASP A 276 0.77 12.48 -1.09
CA ASP A 276 -0.04 13.59 -0.58
C ASP A 276 -1.50 13.19 -0.29
N HIS A 277 -1.96 12.05 -0.82
CA HIS A 277 -3.35 11.58 -0.73
C HIS A 277 -3.43 10.11 -0.26
N GLY A 278 -2.57 9.72 0.68
CA GLY A 278 -2.46 8.37 1.22
C GLY A 278 -1.16 8.19 2.01
N TRP A 279 -0.58 6.99 2.02
CA TRP A 279 0.63 6.69 2.79
C TRP A 279 1.90 6.79 1.96
N ASP A 280 3.04 7.07 2.58
CA ASP A 280 4.31 7.01 1.85
C ASP A 280 4.65 5.55 1.50
N VAL A 281 4.41 4.65 2.47
CA VAL A 281 4.50 3.20 2.31
C VAL A 281 3.21 2.58 2.84
N ASP A 282 2.44 1.95 1.96
CA ASP A 282 1.20 1.24 2.29
C ASP A 282 1.40 -0.28 2.18
N LEU A 283 1.55 -0.95 3.34
CA LEU A 283 1.45 -2.41 3.41
C LEU A 283 0.01 -2.78 3.76
N ASP A 284 -0.79 -3.02 2.73
CA ASP A 284 -2.21 -3.32 2.84
C ASP A 284 -2.44 -4.84 2.99
N ASP A 285 -3.69 -5.29 2.88
CA ASP A 285 -4.20 -6.64 3.20
C ASP A 285 -3.16 -7.79 3.14
N GLY A 286 -2.84 -8.36 4.29
CA GLY A 286 -2.03 -9.57 4.39
C GLY A 286 -0.55 -9.41 4.06
N SER A 287 -0.08 -8.21 3.71
CA SER A 287 1.32 -7.96 3.36
C SER A 287 2.25 -8.46 4.47
N SER A 288 2.99 -9.54 4.18
CA SER A 288 3.80 -10.27 5.16
C SER A 288 5.25 -10.42 4.68
N PHE A 289 6.16 -10.69 5.61
CA PHE A 289 7.58 -10.94 5.36
C PHE A 289 8.33 -9.76 4.71
N TYR A 290 8.23 -8.57 5.32
CA TYR A 290 8.90 -7.34 4.84
C TYR A 290 10.08 -6.92 5.72
N ARG A 291 11.09 -6.30 5.10
CA ARG A 291 12.21 -5.62 5.76
C ARG A 291 12.29 -4.19 5.24
N ILE A 292 11.96 -3.22 6.08
CA ILE A 292 11.78 -1.81 5.71
C ILE A 292 12.77 -0.98 6.52
N TYR A 293 13.84 -0.51 5.89
CA TYR A 293 14.87 0.21 6.66
C TYR A 293 15.59 1.31 5.92
N CYS A 294 16.03 2.31 6.65
CA CYS A 294 16.75 3.46 6.09
C CYS A 294 15.95 4.17 4.99
N ASN A 295 14.63 4.29 5.13
CA ASN A 295 13.80 5.08 4.22
C ASN A 295 13.49 6.45 4.82
N LEU A 296 13.33 7.43 3.94
CA LEU A 296 12.85 8.77 4.26
C LEU A 296 11.41 8.93 3.76
N LEU A 297 10.47 9.09 4.71
CA LEU A 297 9.04 9.22 4.47
C LEU A 297 8.65 10.68 4.75
N LEU A 298 8.22 11.39 3.72
CA LEU A 298 8.06 12.85 3.75
C LEU A 298 6.65 13.33 4.12
N ASN A 299 5.62 12.48 4.12
CA ASN A 299 4.26 12.94 4.37
C ASN A 299 3.32 11.88 4.97
N GLY A 300 2.93 10.87 4.19
CA GLY A 300 1.84 9.94 4.51
C GLY A 300 2.14 8.96 5.64
N GLY A 301 3.41 8.77 6.00
CA GLY A 301 3.82 7.81 7.03
C GLY A 301 3.80 6.36 6.53
N LEU A 302 3.92 5.41 7.46
CA LEU A 302 4.08 3.99 7.17
C LEU A 302 2.85 3.22 7.66
N LYS A 303 2.05 2.68 6.75
CA LYS A 303 0.93 1.80 7.07
C LYS A 303 1.35 0.34 7.09
N MET A 304 0.97 -0.32 8.18
CA MET A 304 1.09 -1.76 8.37
C MET A 304 -0.30 -2.27 8.71
N ARG A 305 -1.00 -2.79 7.71
CA ARG A 305 -2.29 -3.44 7.91
C ARG A 305 -2.13 -4.85 8.52
N GLU A 306 -3.11 -5.76 8.44
CA GLU A 306 -2.89 -7.15 8.85
C GLU A 306 -1.76 -7.80 8.04
N GLY A 307 -0.93 -8.61 8.69
CA GLY A 307 0.24 -9.25 8.10
C GLY A 307 1.15 -9.82 9.18
N TYR A 308 2.21 -10.52 8.77
CA TYR A 308 3.12 -11.23 9.67
C TYR A 308 4.59 -10.97 9.32
N ASP A 309 5.47 -11.00 10.32
CA ASP A 309 6.93 -10.84 10.23
C ASP A 309 7.36 -9.64 9.37
N ARG A 310 6.96 -8.44 9.78
CA ARG A 310 7.47 -7.20 9.17
C ARG A 310 8.39 -6.48 10.13
N VAL A 311 9.54 -6.08 9.64
CA VAL A 311 10.54 -5.35 10.42
C VAL A 311 10.76 -3.98 9.79
N ALA A 312 10.27 -2.93 10.44
CA ALA A 312 10.53 -1.54 10.09
C ALA A 312 11.51 -0.91 11.07
N THR A 313 12.72 -0.60 10.60
CA THR A 313 13.77 -0.06 11.46
C THR A 313 14.63 1.00 10.79
N ASN A 314 15.14 1.95 11.57
CA ASN A 314 16.06 2.97 11.07
C ASN A 314 15.47 3.87 9.97
N ASN A 315 14.15 4.09 9.98
CA ASN A 315 13.46 5.00 9.06
C ASN A 315 13.27 6.37 9.69
N ILE A 316 13.14 7.41 8.85
CA ILE A 316 12.75 8.75 9.25
C ILE A 316 11.35 9.01 8.69
N ILE A 317 10.39 9.26 9.56
CA ILE A 317 8.99 9.51 9.21
C ILE A 317 8.63 10.92 9.66
N LEU A 318 8.66 11.87 8.71
CA LEU A 318 8.50 13.28 9.01
C LEU A 318 7.04 13.65 9.24
N ASN A 319 6.78 14.45 10.28
CA ASN A 319 5.45 14.97 10.64
C ASN A 319 4.35 13.91 10.81
N ASN A 320 4.71 12.63 10.81
CA ASN A 320 3.81 11.49 10.83
C ASN A 320 4.46 10.33 11.62
N SER A 321 3.85 9.14 11.56
CA SER A 321 4.28 7.98 12.35
C SER A 321 3.87 6.66 11.69
N LEU A 322 3.85 5.58 12.48
CA LEU A 322 3.29 4.28 12.12
C LEU A 322 1.75 4.32 12.14
N HIS A 323 1.13 3.67 11.16
CA HIS A 323 -0.31 3.43 11.07
C HIS A 323 -0.57 1.91 11.17
N PRO A 324 -0.70 1.35 12.39
CA PRO A 324 -1.00 -0.06 12.57
C PRO A 324 -2.51 -0.30 12.39
N HIS A 325 -2.90 -1.02 11.34
CA HIS A 325 -4.31 -1.20 10.98
C HIS A 325 -4.70 -2.68 11.02
N VAL A 326 -5.84 -3.01 11.61
CA VAL A 326 -6.45 -4.36 11.56
C VAL A 326 -5.51 -5.50 12.01
N TRP A 327 -4.59 -5.27 12.97
CA TRP A 327 -3.56 -6.27 13.27
C TRP A 327 -4.10 -7.63 13.74
N VAL A 328 -3.36 -8.65 13.33
CA VAL A 328 -3.54 -10.05 13.72
C VAL A 328 -2.88 -10.34 15.06
N ARG A 329 -3.30 -11.43 15.71
CA ARG A 329 -2.58 -11.97 16.87
C ARG A 329 -1.22 -12.50 16.43
N ASN A 330 -0.21 -12.32 17.28
CA ASN A 330 1.13 -12.84 17.05
C ASN A 330 1.71 -12.46 15.67
N SER A 331 1.50 -11.22 15.23
CA SER A 331 2.03 -10.74 13.94
C SER A 331 3.55 -10.81 13.84
N ASP A 332 4.25 -10.89 14.98
CA ASP A 332 5.70 -10.82 15.08
C ASP A 332 6.34 -9.55 14.51
N ASP A 333 5.54 -8.50 14.28
CA ASP A 333 6.01 -7.24 13.73
C ASP A 333 6.98 -6.51 14.67
N VAL A 334 7.96 -5.84 14.07
CA VAL A 334 8.98 -5.06 14.77
C VAL A 334 9.02 -3.65 14.19
N PHE A 335 8.85 -2.64 15.04
CA PHE A 335 9.00 -1.23 14.72
C PHE A 335 9.95 -0.56 15.70
N LYS A 336 11.22 -0.39 15.31
CA LYS A 336 12.25 0.14 16.22
C LYS A 336 13.34 0.96 15.57
N HIS A 337 14.03 1.76 16.37
CA HIS A 337 15.13 2.62 15.93
C HIS A 337 14.68 3.65 14.89
N ASN A 338 13.40 4.02 14.85
CA ASN A 338 12.87 4.98 13.89
C ASN A 338 12.82 6.39 14.53
N ILE A 339 12.90 7.41 13.68
CA ILE A 339 12.57 8.79 14.05
C ILE A 339 11.14 9.05 13.57
N VAL A 340 10.23 9.32 14.49
CA VAL A 340 8.81 9.61 14.21
C VAL A 340 8.40 10.91 14.86
N PHE A 341 7.33 11.52 14.37
CA PHE A 341 6.88 12.82 14.85
C PHE A 341 5.67 12.69 15.76
N THR A 342 4.61 12.03 15.31
CA THR A 342 3.34 11.93 16.07
C THR A 342 3.22 10.60 16.81
N ALA A 343 2.17 10.46 17.62
CA ALA A 343 1.77 9.14 18.09
C ALA A 343 1.42 8.22 16.91
N TYR A 344 1.43 6.91 17.15
CA TYR A 344 0.90 5.95 16.18
C TYR A 344 -0.59 6.20 15.90
N LYS A 345 -1.04 5.81 14.70
CA LYS A 345 -2.39 6.07 14.19
C LYS A 345 -3.13 4.75 13.94
N PRO A 346 -3.59 4.06 15.00
CA PRO A 346 -4.22 2.76 14.88
C PRO A 346 -5.63 2.83 14.28
N ALA A 347 -6.02 1.81 13.51
CA ALA A 347 -7.40 1.62 13.07
C ALA A 347 -7.81 0.15 13.20
N VAL A 348 -9.01 -0.10 13.75
CA VAL A 348 -9.62 -1.44 13.81
C VAL A 348 -8.73 -2.51 14.48
N MET A 349 -7.89 -2.11 15.45
CA MET A 349 -6.96 -3.02 16.14
C MET A 349 -7.66 -4.03 17.04
N ASN A 350 -8.81 -3.66 17.61
CA ASN A 350 -9.54 -4.45 18.60
C ASN A 350 -10.45 -5.54 17.99
N SER A 351 -10.30 -5.81 16.70
CA SER A 351 -11.05 -6.88 16.02
C SER A 351 -10.50 -8.27 16.34
N ALA A 352 -9.17 -8.41 16.46
CA ALA A 352 -8.51 -9.66 16.85
C ALA A 352 -7.67 -9.55 18.14
N LEU A 353 -7.30 -8.34 18.55
CA LEU A 353 -6.51 -8.06 19.74
C LEU A 353 -7.40 -7.56 20.89
N GLY A 354 -7.06 -7.94 22.12
CA GLY A 354 -7.63 -7.40 23.35
C GLY A 354 -6.99 -6.09 23.80
N GLU A 355 -7.64 -5.40 24.75
CA GLU A 355 -7.21 -4.09 25.26
C GLU A 355 -5.80 -4.08 25.88
N SER A 356 -5.36 -5.21 26.41
CA SER A 356 -4.03 -5.37 27.03
C SER A 356 -3.11 -6.29 26.23
N ASP A 357 -3.53 -6.69 25.03
CA ASP A 357 -2.67 -7.50 24.17
C ASP A 357 -1.50 -6.65 23.69
N ARG A 358 -0.34 -7.29 23.70
CA ARG A 358 0.89 -6.67 23.21
C ARG A 358 0.79 -6.46 21.70
N TRP A 359 1.21 -5.29 21.25
CA TRP A 359 1.34 -5.02 19.82
C TRP A 359 2.65 -5.59 19.29
N GLY A 360 2.54 -6.47 18.28
CA GLY A 360 3.67 -7.06 17.58
C GLY A 360 4.65 -7.77 18.51
N LYS A 361 5.84 -8.05 17.97
CA LYS A 361 6.97 -8.54 18.76
C LYS A 361 7.66 -7.41 19.50
N GLU A 362 7.89 -6.26 18.87
CA GLU A 362 8.62 -5.15 19.46
C GLU A 362 8.30 -3.81 18.79
N LEU A 363 7.56 -2.94 19.47
CA LEU A 363 7.39 -1.54 19.11
C LEU A 363 8.09 -0.72 20.18
N ASP A 364 9.38 -0.42 19.98
CA ASP A 364 10.20 0.18 21.02
C ASP A 364 11.47 0.82 20.46
N TYR A 365 12.21 1.54 21.29
CA TYR A 365 13.46 2.23 20.91
C TYR A 365 13.26 3.15 19.71
N ASN A 366 12.20 3.94 19.71
CA ASN A 366 11.95 4.99 18.71
C ASN A 366 12.21 6.37 19.32
N LEU A 367 12.51 7.35 18.46
CA LEU A 367 12.59 8.76 18.84
C LEU A 367 11.32 9.49 18.41
N PHE A 368 10.58 10.06 19.37
CA PHE A 368 9.38 10.87 19.14
C PHE A 368 9.70 12.37 19.21
N ALA A 369 9.64 13.05 18.06
CA ALA A 369 10.06 14.44 17.94
C ALA A 369 9.11 15.46 18.59
N THR A 370 7.81 15.16 18.71
CA THR A 370 6.81 16.16 19.13
C THR A 370 6.39 16.09 20.60
N GLY A 371 6.78 15.06 21.35
CA GLY A 371 6.61 15.05 22.81
C GLY A 371 6.35 13.69 23.46
N GLN A 372 6.46 13.70 24.79
CA GLN A 372 6.32 12.51 25.63
C GLN A 372 4.88 11.94 25.65
N ALA A 373 3.87 12.78 25.42
CA ALA A 373 2.48 12.34 25.35
C ALA A 373 2.26 11.39 24.16
N ALA A 374 2.78 11.76 22.98
CA ALA A 374 2.71 10.93 21.78
C ALA A 374 3.40 9.57 21.99
N MET A 375 4.61 9.59 22.55
CA MET A 375 5.40 8.40 22.86
C MET A 375 4.69 7.43 23.82
N ARG A 376 4.00 7.94 24.85
CA ARG A 376 3.37 7.10 25.88
C ARG A 376 1.95 6.65 25.54
N LYS A 377 1.37 7.14 24.45
CA LYS A 377 -0.05 6.96 24.12
C LYS A 377 -0.49 5.49 24.11
N PHE A 378 0.39 4.58 23.69
CA PHE A 378 0.08 3.15 23.55
C PHE A 378 0.89 2.25 24.51
N ALA A 379 1.37 2.79 25.63
CA ALA A 379 2.14 2.02 26.62
C ALA A 379 1.35 0.81 27.19
N ALA A 380 0.02 0.88 27.22
CA ALA A 380 -0.85 -0.24 27.64
C ALA A 380 -0.68 -1.50 26.75
N HIS A 381 -0.26 -1.33 25.50
CA HIS A 381 0.01 -2.40 24.54
C HIS A 381 1.49 -2.84 24.54
N GLY A 382 2.26 -2.43 25.56
CA GLY A 382 3.68 -2.75 25.69
C GLY A 382 4.58 -1.96 24.72
N ALA A 383 4.09 -0.88 24.12
CA ALA A 383 4.85 -0.05 23.20
C ALA A 383 5.73 0.97 23.93
N ASP A 384 6.91 1.24 23.36
CA ASP A 384 7.76 2.41 23.59
C ASP A 384 8.26 2.58 25.03
N ALA A 385 8.51 1.47 25.73
CA ALA A 385 9.04 1.46 27.09
C ALA A 385 10.46 2.05 27.20
N HIS A 386 11.27 1.91 26.16
CA HIS A 386 12.66 2.39 26.07
C HIS A 386 12.85 3.48 24.98
N SER A 387 11.78 3.90 24.33
CA SER A 387 11.76 5.02 23.41
C SER A 387 12.09 6.35 24.11
N VAL A 388 12.50 7.35 23.32
CA VAL A 388 12.89 8.68 23.80
C VAL A 388 12.06 9.73 23.09
N SER A 389 11.66 10.78 23.81
CA SER A 389 11.11 11.99 23.18
C SER A 389 12.09 13.14 23.31
N ALA A 390 12.52 13.69 22.17
CA ALA A 390 13.47 14.79 22.07
C ALA A 390 13.53 15.31 20.63
N ASP A 391 14.16 16.48 20.43
CA ASP A 391 14.53 16.97 19.10
C ASP A 391 15.52 15.99 18.42
N PRO A 392 15.26 15.54 17.18
CA PRO A 392 16.19 14.70 16.41
C PRO A 392 17.55 15.36 16.14
N LEU A 393 17.64 16.69 16.16
CA LEU A 393 18.84 17.48 15.83
C LEU A 393 19.34 17.22 14.41
N PHE A 394 18.45 17.30 13.42
CA PHE A 394 18.79 17.19 11.99
C PHE A 394 19.88 18.20 11.57
N VAL A 395 20.69 17.82 10.57
CA VAL A 395 21.82 18.62 10.06
C VAL A 395 21.32 19.81 9.24
N ASN A 396 20.48 19.57 8.23
CA ASN A 396 19.94 20.64 7.38
C ASN A 396 18.61 20.22 6.72
N PRO A 397 17.52 20.13 7.52
CA PRO A 397 16.24 19.62 7.03
C PRO A 397 15.65 20.48 5.89
N GLY A 398 15.89 21.80 5.89
CA GLY A 398 15.41 22.70 4.84
C GLY A 398 16.07 22.51 3.47
N GLN A 399 17.11 21.68 3.38
CA GLN A 399 17.73 21.25 2.11
C GLN A 399 17.58 19.74 1.88
N GLY A 400 16.75 19.06 2.68
CA GLY A 400 16.53 17.62 2.59
C GLY A 400 17.58 16.74 3.28
N ASP A 401 18.51 17.32 4.05
CA ASP A 401 19.49 16.54 4.81
C ASP A 401 18.97 16.23 6.22
N PHE A 402 18.32 15.08 6.33
CA PHE A 402 17.75 14.54 7.56
C PHE A 402 18.68 13.62 8.33
N ARG A 403 19.99 13.64 8.04
CA ARG A 403 20.96 13.06 8.97
C ARG A 403 20.90 13.81 10.29
N VAL A 404 21.13 13.11 11.38
CA VAL A 404 21.19 13.72 12.72
C VAL A 404 22.63 14.06 13.10
N ARG A 405 22.81 15.15 13.84
CA ARG A 405 24.12 15.59 14.35
C ARG A 405 24.67 14.63 15.43
N PRO A 406 25.99 14.58 15.67
CA PRO A 406 26.62 13.65 16.63
C PRO A 406 26.02 13.67 18.05
N GLU A 407 25.52 14.83 18.49
CA GLU A 407 24.87 15.02 19.79
C GLU A 407 23.42 14.51 19.86
N SER A 408 22.87 14.01 18.75
CA SER A 408 21.48 13.58 18.66
C SER A 408 21.14 12.45 19.63
N PRO A 409 19.99 12.54 20.34
CA PRO A 409 19.50 11.44 21.15
C PRO A 409 19.10 10.21 20.33
N ALA A 410 18.93 10.33 19.00
CA ALA A 410 18.57 9.21 18.13
C ALA A 410 19.59 8.06 18.22
N PHE A 411 20.88 8.37 18.39
CA PHE A 411 21.91 7.34 18.52
C PHE A 411 21.72 6.45 19.76
N LYS A 412 21.09 6.96 20.83
CA LYS A 412 20.83 6.19 22.06
C LYS A 412 19.78 5.10 21.84
N ILE A 413 18.85 5.34 20.92
CA ILE A 413 17.84 4.36 20.53
C ILE A 413 18.30 3.49 19.36
N GLY A 414 19.60 3.51 19.01
CA GLY A 414 20.16 2.63 17.99
C GLY A 414 20.01 3.11 16.54
N PHE A 415 19.44 4.30 16.32
CA PHE A 415 19.36 4.91 14.98
C PHE A 415 20.75 5.17 14.41
N ARG A 416 20.88 5.04 13.09
CA ARG A 416 22.10 5.27 12.31
C ARG A 416 21.77 6.13 11.11
N ASN A 417 22.57 7.17 10.89
CA ASN A 417 22.49 7.95 9.66
C ASN A 417 22.67 7.06 8.43
N PHE A 418 21.93 7.37 7.37
CA PHE A 418 22.07 6.80 6.04
C PHE A 418 22.22 7.94 5.01
N ASP A 419 22.55 7.59 3.78
CA ASP A 419 22.76 8.56 2.71
C ASP A 419 21.44 9.26 2.33
N MET A 420 21.50 10.58 2.18
CA MET A 420 20.36 11.43 1.79
C MET A 420 20.50 11.98 0.36
N THR A 421 21.55 11.58 -0.36
CA THR A 421 21.96 12.17 -1.64
C THR A 421 21.82 11.24 -2.84
N ASP A 422 21.55 9.95 -2.61
CA ASP A 422 21.55 8.90 -3.65
C ASP A 422 20.14 8.43 -4.05
N PHE A 423 19.12 9.26 -3.83
CA PHE A 423 17.75 8.94 -4.23
C PHE A 423 17.51 9.25 -5.71
N GLY A 424 16.83 8.34 -6.40
CA GLY A 424 16.35 8.51 -7.77
C GLY A 424 17.39 8.17 -8.83
N VAL A 425 17.17 8.71 -10.03
CA VAL A 425 18.02 8.45 -11.20
C VAL A 425 19.48 8.90 -10.99
N LYS A 426 20.41 8.09 -11.49
CA LYS A 426 21.86 8.32 -11.46
C LYS A 426 22.38 9.00 -12.72
N SER A 427 21.87 8.64 -13.89
CA SER A 427 22.44 9.13 -15.16
C SER A 427 22.24 10.64 -15.33
N GLU A 428 23.29 11.31 -15.79
CA GLU A 428 23.29 12.76 -16.02
C GLU A 428 22.18 13.21 -16.98
N LYS A 429 21.81 12.37 -17.95
CA LYS A 429 20.70 12.65 -18.87
C LYS A 429 19.39 12.72 -18.10
N LEU A 430 19.08 11.71 -17.27
CA LEU A 430 17.82 11.63 -16.56
C LEU A 430 17.77 12.60 -15.38
N LYS A 431 18.88 12.83 -14.67
CA LYS A 431 18.96 13.84 -13.60
C LYS A 431 18.58 15.26 -14.05
N LYS A 432 18.89 15.61 -15.31
CA LYS A 432 18.49 16.91 -15.89
C LYS A 432 16.98 17.04 -16.16
N LEU A 433 16.28 15.90 -16.25
CA LEU A 433 14.84 15.84 -16.53
C LEU A 433 14.04 15.59 -15.25
N ALA A 434 14.59 14.79 -14.33
CA ALA A 434 13.95 14.38 -13.10
C ALA A 434 13.70 15.59 -12.19
N ARG A 435 12.51 15.62 -11.61
CA ARG A 435 12.19 16.52 -10.50
C ARG A 435 12.44 15.79 -9.18
N THR A 436 12.40 16.54 -8.10
CA THR A 436 12.47 16.05 -6.71
C THR A 436 11.19 16.41 -5.97
N PRO A 437 10.79 15.65 -4.93
CA PRO A 437 9.65 16.00 -4.10
C PRO A 437 9.87 17.31 -3.36
N ASP A 438 8.76 17.96 -3.02
CA ASP A 438 8.77 19.04 -2.04
C ASP A 438 9.21 18.52 -0.68
N ILE A 439 10.13 19.24 -0.03
CA ILE A 439 10.57 18.92 1.32
C ILE A 439 9.62 19.60 2.31
N PRO A 440 8.96 18.85 3.22
CA PRO A 440 8.02 19.43 4.17
C PRO A 440 8.75 20.30 5.19
N GLU A 441 8.07 21.34 5.68
CA GLU A 441 8.50 22.03 6.89
C GLU A 441 8.38 21.10 8.10
N ILE A 442 9.37 21.13 8.99
CA ILE A 442 9.41 20.29 10.18
C ILE A 442 8.54 20.90 11.29
N VAL A 443 7.57 20.13 11.77
CA VAL A 443 6.64 20.57 12.81
C VAL A 443 6.94 19.83 14.11
N LEU A 444 7.63 20.50 15.04
CA LEU A 444 8.00 19.92 16.36
C LEU A 444 6.89 20.05 17.42
N GLN A 445 5.78 20.69 17.09
CA GLN A 445 4.61 20.78 17.97
C GLN A 445 3.38 20.35 17.19
N ILE A 446 2.93 19.12 17.42
CA ILE A 446 1.71 18.57 16.84
C ILE A 446 0.80 18.19 18.00
N GLN A 447 -0.40 18.76 18.04
CA GLN A 447 -1.44 18.27 18.95
C GLN A 447 -2.13 17.08 18.30
N ASP A 448 -2.05 15.93 18.94
CA ASP A 448 -2.84 14.77 18.51
C ASP A 448 -4.33 15.10 18.69
N GLU A 449 -5.13 14.87 17.63
CA GLU A 449 -6.58 14.87 17.79
C GLU A 449 -6.98 13.73 18.73
N VAL A 450 -7.77 14.08 19.75
CA VAL A 450 -8.38 13.12 20.66
C VAL A 450 -9.83 12.96 20.25
N SER A 451 -10.16 11.88 19.55
CA SER A 451 -11.54 11.54 19.26
C SER A 451 -12.28 11.23 20.58
N ALA A 452 -13.45 11.86 20.75
CA ALA A 452 -14.32 11.55 21.88
C ALA A 452 -14.83 10.11 21.76
N GLU A 453 -14.82 9.38 22.89
CA GLU A 453 -15.39 8.05 22.99
C GLU A 453 -16.78 8.12 23.63
N TYR A 454 -17.64 7.19 23.23
CA TYR A 454 -19.00 7.04 23.72
C TYR A 454 -19.26 5.59 24.11
N THR A 455 -20.18 5.37 25.04
CA THR A 455 -20.72 4.05 25.37
C THR A 455 -22.14 3.92 24.85
N TRP A 456 -22.47 2.75 24.29
CA TRP A 456 -23.83 2.40 23.90
C TRP A 456 -23.99 0.88 23.93
N LEU A 457 -25.02 0.39 24.63
CA LEU A 457 -25.32 -1.05 24.79
C LEU A 457 -24.14 -1.89 25.35
N GLY A 458 -23.28 -1.26 26.16
CA GLY A 458 -22.07 -1.87 26.72
C GLY A 458 -20.90 -1.94 25.75
N ALA A 459 -21.02 -1.41 24.54
CA ALA A 459 -19.92 -1.20 23.59
C ALA A 459 -19.35 0.22 23.71
N VAL A 460 -18.11 0.38 23.25
CA VAL A 460 -17.43 1.68 23.10
C VAL A 460 -17.37 2.05 21.62
N LEU A 461 -17.66 3.31 21.32
CA LEU A 461 -17.74 3.86 19.99
C LEU A 461 -16.92 5.14 19.88
N LYS A 462 -16.43 5.41 18.67
CA LYS A 462 -15.76 6.66 18.33
C LYS A 462 -16.18 7.14 16.95
N GLU A 463 -16.08 8.44 16.72
CA GLU A 463 -16.15 8.99 15.36
C GLU A 463 -14.89 8.62 14.60
N VAL A 464 -15.06 8.24 13.33
CA VAL A 464 -13.97 7.93 12.40
C VAL A 464 -14.09 8.77 11.14
N LYS A 465 -12.94 9.23 10.64
CA LYS A 465 -12.82 10.12 9.47
C LYS A 465 -11.46 9.91 8.78
N GLY A 466 -11.36 10.35 7.53
CA GLY A 466 -10.09 10.36 6.79
C GLY A 466 -9.48 8.96 6.61
N GLU A 467 -8.18 8.85 6.83
CA GLU A 467 -7.39 7.63 6.57
C GLU A 467 -7.84 6.41 7.39
N GLU A 468 -8.45 6.59 8.56
CA GLU A 468 -8.99 5.47 9.35
C GLU A 468 -10.09 4.69 8.59
N LEU A 469 -10.78 5.34 7.63
CA LEU A 469 -11.86 4.73 6.85
C LEU A 469 -11.38 3.65 5.87
N SER A 470 -10.10 3.67 5.51
CA SER A 470 -9.44 2.61 4.73
C SER A 470 -9.62 1.24 5.40
N ALA A 471 -9.42 1.17 6.72
CA ALA A 471 -9.55 -0.08 7.47
C ALA A 471 -10.96 -0.70 7.40
N TYR A 472 -11.98 0.10 7.08
CA TYR A 472 -13.36 -0.34 6.92
C TYR A 472 -13.75 -0.60 5.46
N GLY A 473 -12.96 -0.16 4.47
CA GLY A 473 -13.34 -0.16 3.05
C GLY A 473 -14.33 0.96 2.70
N ALA A 474 -14.35 2.03 3.49
CA ALA A 474 -15.27 3.15 3.34
C ALA A 474 -14.61 4.33 2.58
N LYS A 475 -15.43 5.19 1.95
CA LYS A 475 -14.92 6.34 1.21
C LYS A 475 -14.36 7.38 2.19
N PHE A 476 -13.21 7.97 1.89
CA PHE A 476 -12.58 8.96 2.79
C PHE A 476 -13.39 10.24 2.98
N SER A 477 -14.37 10.51 2.11
CA SER A 477 -15.33 11.61 2.24
C SER A 477 -16.48 11.32 3.21
N GLN A 478 -16.65 10.06 3.64
CA GLN A 478 -17.63 9.70 4.65
C GLN A 478 -17.09 10.09 6.04
N ALA A 479 -17.97 10.47 6.94
CA ALA A 479 -17.70 10.45 8.38
C ALA A 479 -18.73 9.50 8.99
N SER A 480 -18.39 8.76 10.04
CA SER A 480 -19.29 7.77 10.64
C SER A 480 -18.86 7.43 12.07
N MET A 481 -19.69 6.61 12.75
CA MET A 481 -19.41 6.04 14.06
C MET A 481 -18.90 4.62 13.88
N ALA A 482 -17.78 4.27 14.52
CA ALA A 482 -17.28 2.90 14.56
C ALA A 482 -17.41 2.29 15.95
N LEU A 483 -17.69 0.99 16.01
CA LEU A 483 -17.60 0.19 17.23
C LEU A 483 -16.15 -0.16 17.50
N ASP A 484 -15.51 0.59 18.40
CA ASP A 484 -14.12 0.36 18.77
C ASP A 484 -13.97 -0.90 19.63
N ARG A 485 -14.88 -1.10 20.60
CA ARG A 485 -14.85 -2.26 21.52
C ARG A 485 -16.24 -2.78 21.79
N VAL A 486 -16.46 -4.08 21.57
CA VAL A 486 -17.74 -4.76 21.85
C VAL A 486 -17.48 -6.00 22.71
N PRO A 487 -17.52 -5.87 24.05
CA PRO A 487 -17.33 -6.99 24.97
C PRO A 487 -18.34 -8.12 24.75
N ALA A 488 -17.93 -9.38 24.90
CA ALA A 488 -18.77 -10.55 24.58
C ALA A 488 -20.04 -10.63 25.46
N GLU A 489 -19.97 -10.09 26.68
CA GLU A 489 -21.06 -10.00 27.64
C GLU A 489 -22.02 -8.83 27.39
N SER A 490 -21.62 -7.87 26.55
CA SER A 490 -22.38 -6.66 26.25
C SER A 490 -23.69 -6.97 25.52
N GLU A 491 -24.65 -6.06 25.62
CA GLU A 491 -25.91 -6.18 24.89
C GLU A 491 -25.69 -6.00 23.39
N ALA A 492 -24.78 -5.11 22.99
CA ALA A 492 -24.36 -4.94 21.60
C ALA A 492 -23.90 -6.28 20.98
N TYR A 493 -23.07 -7.05 21.69
CA TYR A 493 -22.59 -8.34 21.20
C TYR A 493 -23.72 -9.35 20.99
N LYS A 494 -24.66 -9.43 21.92
CA LYS A 494 -25.83 -10.33 21.85
C LYS A 494 -26.75 -9.97 20.69
N LEU A 495 -26.79 -8.69 20.32
CA LEU A 495 -27.53 -8.18 19.16
C LEU A 495 -26.80 -8.39 17.82
N GLY A 496 -25.60 -8.98 17.83
CA GLY A 496 -24.85 -9.33 16.63
C GLY A 496 -23.83 -8.29 16.17
N LEU A 497 -23.66 -7.20 16.93
CA LEU A 497 -22.61 -6.20 16.69
C LEU A 497 -21.24 -6.72 17.13
N ARG A 498 -20.18 -6.25 16.49
CA ARG A 498 -18.80 -6.68 16.74
C ARG A 498 -17.85 -5.48 16.72
N SER A 499 -16.71 -5.60 17.42
CA SER A 499 -15.62 -4.63 17.28
C SER A 499 -15.21 -4.56 15.80
N GLY A 500 -14.94 -3.35 15.31
CA GLY A 500 -14.61 -3.10 13.91
C GLY A 500 -15.82 -2.87 12.99
N ASP A 501 -17.07 -2.90 13.49
CA ASP A 501 -18.22 -2.47 12.70
C ASP A 501 -18.21 -0.95 12.48
N LEU A 502 -18.36 -0.51 11.24
CA LEU A 502 -18.68 0.89 10.90
C LEU A 502 -20.18 1.06 10.75
N LEU A 503 -20.79 2.01 11.45
CA LEU A 503 -22.23 2.23 11.44
C LEU A 503 -22.65 3.17 10.30
N LEU A 504 -23.26 2.64 9.25
CA LEU A 504 -23.59 3.42 8.04
C LEU A 504 -24.94 4.12 8.13
N SER A 505 -26.00 3.39 8.52
CA SER A 505 -27.34 3.95 8.65
C SER A 505 -28.18 3.17 9.65
N PHE A 506 -29.14 3.85 10.29
CA PHE A 506 -30.12 3.21 11.15
C PHE A 506 -31.54 3.58 10.71
N GLY A 507 -32.36 2.56 10.41
CA GLY A 507 -33.71 2.78 9.89
C GLY A 507 -33.74 3.45 8.52
N GLY A 508 -32.68 3.26 7.71
CA GLY A 508 -32.52 3.89 6.40
C GLY A 508 -32.03 5.34 6.44
N LYS A 509 -31.71 5.89 7.62
CA LYS A 509 -31.14 7.24 7.80
C LYS A 509 -29.65 7.15 8.11
N GLU A 510 -28.85 7.92 7.39
CA GLU A 510 -27.39 7.93 7.49
C GLU A 510 -26.88 8.32 8.88
N ILE A 511 -25.79 7.67 9.31
CA ILE A 511 -25.04 8.00 10.52
C ILE A 511 -23.71 8.62 10.11
N SER A 512 -23.58 9.93 10.31
CA SER A 512 -22.38 10.68 9.93
C SER A 512 -21.59 11.28 11.10
N THR A 513 -22.24 11.40 12.26
CA THR A 513 -21.67 11.97 13.49
C THR A 513 -22.28 11.30 14.72
N ALA A 514 -21.66 11.49 15.89
CA ALA A 514 -22.22 11.12 17.18
C ALA A 514 -23.58 11.79 17.42
N ALA A 515 -23.74 13.06 17.02
CA ALA A 515 -25.00 13.79 17.15
C ALA A 515 -26.11 13.15 16.30
N SER A 516 -25.85 12.83 15.04
CA SER A 516 -26.83 12.16 14.17
C SER A 516 -27.20 10.78 14.70
N PHE A 517 -26.21 10.04 15.23
CA PHE A 517 -26.48 8.72 15.78
C PHE A 517 -27.35 8.81 17.03
N LYS A 518 -27.04 9.74 17.94
CA LYS A 518 -27.84 9.98 19.14
C LYS A 518 -29.30 10.30 18.81
N GLN A 519 -29.54 11.17 17.82
CA GLN A 519 -30.89 11.51 17.38
C GLN A 519 -31.65 10.29 16.84
N LEU A 520 -30.97 9.42 16.08
CA LEU A 520 -31.57 8.19 15.57
C LEU A 520 -31.88 7.19 16.70
N LEU A 521 -31.00 7.09 17.70
CA LEU A 521 -31.26 6.26 18.89
C LEU A 521 -32.49 6.73 19.67
N GLU A 522 -32.69 8.04 19.80
CA GLU A 522 -33.88 8.62 20.43
C GLU A 522 -35.16 8.33 19.62
N GLU A 523 -35.10 8.47 18.29
CA GLU A 523 -36.23 8.20 17.39
C GLU A 523 -36.70 6.73 17.43
N TYR A 524 -35.73 5.81 17.51
CA TYR A 524 -35.95 4.36 17.54
C TYR A 524 -35.99 3.79 18.96
N ALA A 525 -36.01 4.63 19.99
CA ALA A 525 -36.10 4.18 21.37
C ALA A 525 -37.31 3.24 21.55
N ARG A 526 -37.05 2.03 22.08
CA ARG A 526 -38.05 0.96 22.28
C ARG A 526 -38.75 0.45 21.00
N LYS A 527 -38.22 0.75 19.83
CA LYS A 527 -38.66 0.19 18.54
C LYS A 527 -37.60 -0.76 18.02
N SER A 528 -38.01 -1.69 17.17
CA SER A 528 -37.04 -2.42 16.34
C SER A 528 -36.60 -1.55 15.17
N GLY A 529 -35.37 -1.76 14.70
CA GLY A 529 -34.84 -1.08 13.53
C GLY A 529 -33.74 -1.89 12.86
N GLU A 530 -33.46 -1.57 11.61
CA GLU A 530 -32.38 -2.18 10.84
C GLU A 530 -31.19 -1.24 10.84
N LEU A 531 -30.07 -1.72 11.38
CA LEU A 531 -28.78 -1.02 11.40
C LEU A 531 -27.92 -1.59 10.28
N LEU A 532 -27.62 -0.77 9.28
CA LEU A 532 -26.66 -1.11 8.23
C LEU A 532 -25.26 -0.83 8.76
N VAL A 533 -24.41 -1.85 8.76
CA VAL A 533 -23.01 -1.74 9.16
C VAL A 533 -22.09 -2.25 8.07
N MET A 534 -20.87 -1.75 8.02
CA MET A 534 -19.79 -2.30 7.22
C MET A 534 -18.88 -3.14 8.13
N ARG A 535 -18.73 -4.42 7.81
CA ARG A 535 -17.86 -5.37 8.52
C ARG A 535 -17.01 -6.12 7.51
N ASN A 536 -15.70 -6.21 7.74
CA ASN A 536 -14.76 -6.87 6.82
C ASN A 536 -14.93 -6.36 5.36
N GLN A 537 -15.15 -5.05 5.22
CA GLN A 537 -15.43 -4.33 3.97
C GLN A 537 -16.70 -4.78 3.21
N LYS A 538 -17.67 -5.37 3.92
CA LYS A 538 -18.96 -5.76 3.35
C LYS A 538 -20.10 -5.14 4.15
N GLU A 539 -21.06 -4.60 3.43
CA GLU A 539 -22.31 -4.15 4.03
C GLU A 539 -23.12 -5.34 4.56
N MET A 540 -23.65 -5.18 5.77
CA MET A 540 -24.51 -6.15 6.41
C MET A 540 -25.58 -5.47 7.25
N VAL A 541 -26.75 -6.09 7.32
CA VAL A 541 -27.87 -5.59 8.14
C VAL A 541 -27.92 -6.32 9.46
N VAL A 542 -27.81 -5.57 10.55
CA VAL A 542 -28.02 -6.05 11.92
C VAL A 542 -29.41 -5.61 12.37
N LYS A 543 -30.28 -6.59 12.66
CA LYS A 543 -31.63 -6.32 13.14
C LYS A 543 -31.61 -6.09 14.64
N LEU A 544 -31.86 -4.87 15.06
CA LEU A 544 -31.96 -4.51 16.47
C LEU A 544 -33.40 -4.72 16.94
N ALA A 545 -33.58 -5.58 17.94
CA ALA A 545 -34.82 -5.67 18.69
C ALA A 545 -35.05 -4.38 19.50
N ALA A 546 -36.25 -4.20 20.06
CA ALA A 546 -36.52 -3.05 20.92
C ALA A 546 -35.54 -2.99 22.09
N PHE A 547 -34.66 -1.99 22.10
CA PHE A 547 -33.64 -1.81 23.14
C PHE A 547 -33.92 -0.59 24.02
N ARG A 548 -33.29 -0.58 25.21
CA ARG A 548 -33.17 0.59 26.08
C ARG A 548 -31.68 0.87 26.23
N GLY A 549 -31.21 1.99 25.69
CA GLY A 549 -29.80 2.36 25.78
C GLY A 549 -29.59 3.72 25.13
N GLU A 550 -29.17 4.69 25.93
CA GLU A 550 -28.71 5.99 25.43
C GLU A 550 -27.22 5.91 25.17
N MET A 551 -26.75 6.68 24.19
CA MET A 551 -25.33 6.87 23.96
C MET A 551 -24.81 7.93 24.94
N GLN A 552 -23.78 7.59 25.71
CA GLN A 552 -23.19 8.46 26.73
C GLN A 552 -21.69 8.69 26.48
N PRO A 553 -21.14 9.90 26.69
CA PRO A 553 -19.70 10.12 26.61
C PRO A 553 -18.93 9.25 27.63
N VAL A 554 -17.75 8.77 27.26
CA VAL A 554 -16.81 8.16 28.22
C VAL A 554 -16.10 9.29 28.97
N GLU A 555 -16.33 9.40 30.28
CA GLU A 555 -15.52 10.26 31.14
C GLU A 555 -14.12 9.65 31.26
N ARG A 556 -13.10 10.40 30.84
CA ARG A 556 -11.69 9.97 30.85
C ARG A 556 -10.96 10.39 32.12
#